data_AF-A0A6A6GX80-F1
#
_entry.id   AF-A0A6A6GX80-F1
#
_cell.length_a   1.000
_cell.length_b   1.000
_cell.length_c   1.000
_cell.angle_alpha   90.00
_cell.angle_beta   90.00
_cell.angle_gamma   90.00
#
_symmetry.space_group_name_H-M   'P 1'
#
loop_
_entity.id
_entity.type
_entity.pdbx_description
1 polymer ?
#
loop_
_entity_poly.entity_id
_entity_poly.type
_entity_poly.pdbx_seq_one_letter_code
_entity_poly.pdbx_strand_id
1 'polypeptide(L)'
;MHCDLCKPLTVADLRDNDIYHHSTLAALRNSAESGCVMCNLFWTCLVTSESYNVDAFKTHLEGRFWGDEDKQALDGLTDTAVRLRAELHDNGAETMEEHFQSKIHVYSGRRHGPEINTELGSAVYGWVGLYARPDSPSARWVSGREVPPDPSSDSCFHFVTSWIETCDQHHGCSPGKETLLPKRVVDVRSSDQNAEPILRETRGVYGRYAALSYCWGEGQKYITTKETIAQFRSGIAMSKLSKTIIDAI
;
A
#
# COMPACT_ATOMS: atom_id res chain seq x y z
N MET A 1 24.52 -5.28 -0.53
CA MET A 1 25.21 -5.75 -1.76
C MET A 1 24.18 -6.43 -2.65
N HIS A 2 24.31 -6.41 -3.98
CA HIS A 2 23.40 -7.09 -4.92
C HIS A 2 24.16 -8.19 -5.69
N CYS A 3 23.51 -9.32 -5.99
CA CYS A 3 24.07 -10.36 -6.86
C CYS A 3 23.92 -9.97 -8.35
N ASP A 4 24.53 -10.73 -9.25
CA ASP A 4 24.56 -10.41 -10.69
C ASP A 4 23.18 -10.48 -11.37
N LEU A 5 22.22 -11.16 -10.76
CA LEU A 5 20.83 -11.21 -11.21
C LEU A 5 20.00 -10.01 -10.71
N CYS A 6 20.27 -9.52 -9.50
CA CYS A 6 19.57 -8.36 -8.95
C CYS A 6 20.16 -7.02 -9.41
N LYS A 7 21.47 -6.96 -9.72
CA LYS A 7 22.15 -5.73 -10.17
C LYS A 7 21.50 -5.07 -11.40
N PRO A 8 21.15 -5.80 -12.47
CA PRO A 8 20.58 -5.19 -13.67
C PRO A 8 19.06 -4.99 -13.59
N LEU A 9 18.39 -5.49 -12.54
CA LEU A 9 16.94 -5.52 -12.46
C LEU A 9 16.36 -4.10 -12.39
N THR A 10 15.53 -3.74 -13.37
CA THR A 10 14.78 -2.48 -13.36
C THR A 10 13.26 -2.71 -13.37
N VAL A 11 12.51 -1.68 -12.95
CA VAL A 11 11.04 -1.69 -13.05
C VAL A 11 10.58 -1.79 -14.51
N ALA A 12 11.36 -1.26 -15.45
CA ALA A 12 11.05 -1.35 -16.88
C ALA A 12 11.09 -2.80 -17.38
N ASP A 13 12.10 -3.58 -16.96
CA ASP A 13 12.22 -4.99 -17.35
C ASP A 13 11.04 -5.83 -16.85
N LEU A 14 10.53 -5.50 -15.67
CA LEU A 14 9.44 -6.21 -15.00
C LEU A 14 8.04 -5.85 -15.53
N ARG A 15 7.89 -4.77 -16.29
CA ARG A 15 6.59 -4.28 -16.76
C ARG A 15 5.95 -5.22 -17.77
N ASP A 16 6.77 -5.75 -18.67
CA ASP A 16 6.28 -6.45 -19.87
C ASP A 16 6.55 -7.96 -19.82
N ASN A 17 7.36 -8.44 -18.87
CA ASN A 17 7.85 -9.82 -18.88
C ASN A 17 8.04 -10.43 -17.50
N ASP A 18 7.84 -11.75 -17.43
CA ASP A 18 8.33 -12.57 -16.34
C ASP A 18 9.86 -12.71 -16.44
N ILE A 19 10.55 -12.30 -15.39
CA ILE A 19 12.01 -12.37 -15.32
C ILE A 19 12.41 -13.67 -14.66
N TYR A 20 13.19 -14.47 -15.39
CA TYR A 20 13.92 -15.59 -14.80
C TYR A 20 14.99 -15.03 -13.85
N HIS A 21 14.90 -15.39 -12.57
CA HIS A 21 15.81 -14.88 -11.55
C HIS A 21 16.82 -15.96 -11.17
N HIS A 22 16.44 -16.94 -10.34
CA HIS A 22 17.35 -18.03 -9.93
C HIS A 22 16.84 -19.38 -10.44
N SER A 23 17.74 -20.35 -10.62
CA SER A 23 17.37 -21.67 -11.11
C SER A 23 16.59 -22.53 -10.13
N THR A 24 16.74 -22.29 -8.83
CA THR A 24 16.01 -22.99 -7.77
C THR A 24 15.79 -22.08 -6.56
N LEU A 25 14.87 -22.47 -5.66
CA LEU A 25 14.74 -21.82 -4.35
C LEU A 25 16.02 -21.90 -3.52
N ALA A 26 16.76 -23.02 -3.59
CA ALA A 26 18.05 -23.15 -2.91
C ALA A 26 19.07 -22.13 -3.42
N ALA A 27 19.12 -21.88 -4.73
CA ALA A 27 20.00 -20.87 -5.30
C ALA A 27 19.63 -19.45 -4.82
N LEU A 28 18.33 -19.12 -4.75
CA LEU A 28 17.87 -17.84 -4.19
C LEU A 28 18.29 -17.70 -2.72
N ARG A 29 18.06 -18.75 -1.91
CA ARG A 29 18.45 -18.79 -0.50
C ARG A 29 19.95 -18.58 -0.32
N ASN A 30 20.77 -19.30 -1.09
CA ASN A 30 22.23 -19.17 -1.02
C ASN A 30 22.68 -17.75 -1.37
N SER A 31 22.04 -17.10 -2.35
CA SER A 31 22.34 -15.70 -2.70
C SER A 31 21.95 -14.72 -1.58
N ALA A 32 20.81 -14.96 -0.91
CA ALA A 32 20.39 -14.20 0.27
C ALA A 32 21.37 -14.35 1.44
N GLU A 33 21.76 -15.58 1.77
CA GLU A 33 22.72 -15.91 2.84
C GLU A 33 24.13 -15.37 2.52
N SER A 34 24.47 -15.26 1.23
CA SER A 34 25.72 -14.63 0.76
C SER A 34 25.69 -13.09 0.80
N GLY A 35 24.58 -12.47 1.24
CA GLY A 35 24.49 -11.03 1.48
C GLY A 35 23.82 -10.20 0.38
N CYS A 36 23.16 -10.83 -0.59
CA CYS A 36 22.32 -10.09 -1.54
C CYS A 36 21.03 -9.61 -0.86
N VAL A 37 20.88 -8.29 -0.69
CA VAL A 37 19.75 -7.71 0.06
C VAL A 37 18.41 -7.92 -0.64
N MET A 38 18.39 -7.87 -1.98
CA MET A 38 17.18 -8.08 -2.77
C MET A 38 16.75 -9.55 -2.76
N CYS A 39 17.71 -10.49 -2.89
CA CYS A 39 17.43 -11.92 -2.73
C CYS A 39 16.93 -12.23 -1.31
N ASN A 40 17.46 -11.58 -0.28
CA ASN A 40 16.97 -11.74 1.08
C ASN A 40 15.52 -11.28 1.21
N LEU A 41 15.17 -10.13 0.61
CA LEU A 41 13.78 -9.66 0.59
C LEU A 41 12.85 -10.66 -0.12
N PHE A 42 13.24 -11.14 -1.30
CA PHE A 42 12.48 -12.15 -2.05
C PHE A 42 12.36 -13.47 -1.30
N TRP A 43 13.44 -13.92 -0.66
CA TRP A 43 13.41 -15.12 0.18
C TRP A 43 12.46 -14.94 1.37
N THR A 44 12.56 -13.80 2.05
CA THR A 44 11.72 -13.46 3.20
C THR A 44 10.25 -13.47 2.84
N CYS A 45 9.84 -12.82 1.73
CA CYS A 45 8.44 -12.79 1.34
C CYS A 45 7.88 -14.18 1.01
N LEU A 46 8.70 -15.10 0.49
CA LEU A 46 8.27 -16.47 0.23
C LEU A 46 8.07 -17.28 1.51
N VAL A 47 8.95 -17.13 2.51
CA VAL A 47 8.85 -17.88 3.79
C VAL A 47 7.82 -17.30 4.75
N THR A 48 7.45 -16.02 4.62
CA THR A 48 6.43 -15.37 5.45
C THR A 48 5.06 -15.28 4.77
N SER A 49 4.92 -15.76 3.54
CA SER A 49 3.65 -15.70 2.80
C SER A 49 2.57 -16.51 3.52
N GLU A 50 1.34 -15.98 3.58
CA GLU A 50 0.20 -16.70 4.16
C GLU A 50 -0.27 -17.89 3.29
N SER A 51 0.10 -17.89 1.99
CA SER A 51 -0.21 -18.96 1.03
C SER A 51 0.79 -20.14 1.10
N TYR A 52 1.37 -20.39 2.27
CA TYR A 52 2.49 -21.31 2.47
C TYR A 52 2.05 -22.78 2.47
N ASN A 53 2.29 -23.47 1.34
CA ASN A 53 2.30 -24.93 1.32
C ASN A 53 3.71 -25.42 1.71
N VAL A 54 3.83 -25.94 2.94
CA VAL A 54 5.09 -26.41 3.53
C VAL A 54 5.75 -27.49 2.66
N ASP A 55 4.96 -28.42 2.12
CA ASP A 55 5.48 -29.54 1.35
C ASP A 55 5.92 -29.10 -0.04
N ALA A 56 5.17 -28.18 -0.67
CA ALA A 56 5.60 -27.56 -1.92
C ALA A 56 6.92 -26.80 -1.75
N PHE A 57 7.03 -26.04 -0.67
CA PHE A 57 8.25 -25.30 -0.35
C PHE A 57 9.46 -26.21 -0.18
N LYS A 58 9.34 -27.30 0.60
CA LYS A 58 10.42 -28.27 0.80
C LYS A 58 10.84 -28.94 -0.50
N THR A 59 9.88 -29.43 -1.28
CA THR A 59 10.15 -30.12 -2.54
C THR A 59 10.86 -29.19 -3.54
N HIS A 60 10.42 -27.93 -3.67
CA HIS A 60 11.06 -26.94 -4.53
C HIS A 60 12.45 -26.53 -4.02
N LEU A 61 12.67 -26.51 -2.70
CA LEU A 61 13.98 -26.27 -2.10
C LEU A 61 14.98 -27.38 -2.44
N GLU A 62 14.51 -28.62 -2.56
CA GLU A 62 15.31 -29.77 -3.03
C GLU A 62 15.51 -29.77 -4.56
N GLY A 63 14.98 -28.77 -5.27
CA GLY A 63 15.07 -28.68 -6.73
C GLY A 63 14.07 -29.60 -7.46
N ARG A 64 13.06 -30.13 -6.76
CA ARG A 64 11.99 -30.95 -7.32
C ARG A 64 10.69 -30.15 -7.44
N PHE A 65 9.84 -30.52 -8.39
CA PHE A 65 8.52 -29.90 -8.54
C PHE A 65 7.53 -30.61 -7.61
N TRP A 66 6.69 -29.86 -6.90
CA TRP A 66 5.62 -30.44 -6.07
C TRP A 66 4.32 -30.54 -6.88
N GLY A 67 3.70 -31.71 -6.89
CA GLY A 67 2.46 -31.96 -7.63
C GLY A 67 2.58 -33.19 -8.53
N ASP A 68 1.70 -33.27 -9.53
CA ASP A 68 1.55 -34.43 -10.42
C ASP A 68 2.83 -34.69 -11.25
N GLU A 69 3.67 -35.61 -10.77
CA GLU A 69 4.96 -35.98 -11.38
C GLU A 69 4.80 -36.43 -12.84
N ASP A 70 3.66 -37.02 -13.19
CA ASP A 70 3.34 -37.46 -14.54
C ASP A 70 3.14 -36.26 -15.51
N LYS A 71 2.73 -35.08 -15.01
CA LYS A 71 2.55 -33.86 -15.83
C LYS A 71 3.85 -33.09 -16.09
N GLN A 72 4.88 -33.28 -15.27
CA GLN A 72 6.17 -32.58 -15.41
C GLN A 72 6.85 -32.88 -16.75
N ALA A 73 6.71 -34.12 -17.25
CA ALA A 73 7.25 -34.56 -18.53
C ALA A 73 6.39 -34.16 -19.75
N LEU A 74 5.14 -33.75 -19.54
CA LEU A 74 4.13 -33.60 -20.60
C LEU A 74 3.96 -32.18 -21.14
N ASP A 75 4.29 -31.12 -20.37
CA ASP A 75 4.05 -29.74 -20.81
C ASP A 75 5.31 -28.89 -21.05
N GLY A 76 6.47 -29.22 -20.46
CA GLY A 76 7.69 -28.40 -20.58
C GLY A 76 7.57 -26.99 -19.99
N LEU A 77 6.52 -26.73 -19.22
CA LEU A 77 6.19 -25.43 -18.61
C LEU A 77 6.36 -25.43 -17.08
N THR A 78 6.82 -26.54 -16.53
CA THR A 78 7.03 -26.76 -15.10
C THR A 78 8.51 -26.89 -14.78
N ASP A 79 9.02 -25.99 -13.94
CA ASP A 79 10.36 -26.10 -13.36
C ASP A 79 10.38 -25.52 -11.93
N THR A 80 11.56 -25.56 -11.30
CA THR A 80 11.77 -25.02 -9.95
C THR A 80 12.40 -23.63 -9.96
N ALA A 81 12.50 -23.00 -11.13
CA ALA A 81 13.10 -21.69 -11.26
C ALA A 81 12.28 -20.64 -10.53
N VAL A 82 12.99 -19.71 -9.90
CA VAL A 82 12.43 -18.52 -9.28
C VAL A 82 12.24 -17.47 -10.36
N ARG A 83 11.01 -16.96 -10.45
CA ARG A 83 10.62 -15.91 -11.38
C ARG A 83 10.08 -14.70 -10.64
N LEU A 84 10.23 -13.56 -11.29
CA LEU A 84 9.69 -12.27 -10.84
C LEU A 84 8.67 -11.78 -11.87
N ARG A 85 7.54 -11.27 -11.41
CA ARG A 85 6.53 -10.63 -12.25
C ARG A 85 6.00 -9.39 -11.54
N ALA A 86 5.97 -8.24 -12.20
CA ALA A 86 5.36 -7.06 -11.60
C ALA A 86 3.90 -6.89 -12.00
N GLU A 87 3.11 -6.43 -11.04
CA GLU A 87 1.79 -5.84 -11.22
C GLU A 87 1.96 -4.35 -10.92
N LEU A 88 2.00 -3.54 -11.97
CA LEU A 88 2.30 -2.11 -11.91
C LEU A 88 1.03 -1.31 -12.19
N HIS A 89 0.84 -0.23 -11.43
CA HIS A 89 -0.29 0.68 -11.60
C HIS A 89 0.25 2.05 -11.95
N ASP A 90 0.00 2.47 -13.20
CA ASP A 90 0.46 3.75 -13.70
C ASP A 90 -0.17 4.90 -12.90
N ASN A 91 0.65 5.89 -12.59
CA ASN A 91 0.18 7.04 -11.83
C ASN A 91 -0.82 7.85 -12.67
N GLY A 92 -2.06 7.99 -12.19
CA GLY A 92 -3.13 8.69 -12.89
C GLY A 92 -3.99 7.82 -13.81
N ALA A 93 -3.81 6.49 -13.82
CA ALA A 93 -4.72 5.59 -14.53
C ALA A 93 -6.10 5.52 -13.84
N GLU A 94 -7.18 5.68 -14.61
CA GLU A 94 -8.58 5.65 -14.16
C GLU A 94 -9.10 4.21 -13.93
N THR A 95 -8.39 3.36 -13.20
CA THR A 95 -8.85 1.98 -12.98
C THR A 95 -9.46 1.81 -11.59
N MET A 96 -10.74 1.42 -11.56
CA MET A 96 -11.56 1.13 -10.36
C MET A 96 -11.23 -0.22 -9.69
N GLU A 97 -9.97 -0.67 -9.68
CA GLU A 97 -9.62 -1.95 -9.06
C GLU A 97 -9.20 -1.78 -7.59
N GLU A 98 -9.69 -2.69 -6.73
CA GLU A 98 -9.59 -2.63 -5.26
C GLU A 98 -8.15 -2.83 -4.72
N HIS A 99 -7.17 -3.07 -5.60
CA HIS A 99 -5.78 -3.35 -5.23
C HIS A 99 -4.82 -2.28 -5.78
N PHE A 100 -4.81 -1.10 -5.15
CA PHE A 100 -4.01 0.06 -5.57
C PHE A 100 -2.48 -0.07 -5.40
N GLN A 101 -1.97 -1.19 -4.86
CA GLN A 101 -0.55 -1.35 -4.56
C GLN A 101 0.19 -2.10 -5.66
N SER A 102 1.12 -1.42 -6.34
CA SER A 102 2.06 -2.07 -7.24
C SER A 102 2.93 -3.07 -6.48
N LYS A 103 3.15 -4.25 -7.03
CA LYS A 103 3.88 -5.35 -6.36
C LYS A 103 4.74 -6.14 -7.33
N ILE A 104 5.81 -6.73 -6.81
CA ILE A 104 6.57 -7.78 -7.52
C ILE A 104 6.18 -9.10 -6.89
N HIS A 105 5.56 -9.95 -7.69
CA HIS A 105 5.30 -11.35 -7.42
C HIS A 105 6.59 -12.14 -7.55
N VAL A 106 6.94 -12.89 -6.51
CA VAL A 106 8.06 -13.82 -6.48
C VAL A 106 7.46 -15.21 -6.43
N TYR A 107 7.84 -16.08 -7.36
CA TYR A 107 7.26 -17.42 -7.41
C TYR A 107 8.21 -18.47 -7.98
N SER A 108 7.95 -19.73 -7.62
CA SER A 108 8.60 -20.93 -8.16
C SER A 108 7.55 -21.99 -8.47
N GLY A 109 7.62 -22.59 -9.65
CA GLY A 109 6.64 -23.57 -10.13
C GLY A 109 6.15 -23.29 -11.55
N ARG A 110 4.94 -23.75 -11.85
CA ARG A 110 4.37 -23.76 -13.21
C ARG A 110 4.27 -22.35 -13.80
N ARG A 111 4.78 -22.19 -15.02
CA ARG A 111 4.64 -20.99 -15.83
C ARG A 111 3.25 -21.00 -16.49
N HIS A 112 2.35 -20.06 -16.16
CA HIS A 112 1.09 -19.95 -16.90
C HIS A 112 0.63 -18.50 -17.06
N GLY A 113 0.37 -18.13 -18.32
CA GLY A 113 -0.53 -17.06 -18.79
C GLY A 113 -0.43 -15.66 -18.16
N PRO A 114 -1.27 -14.73 -18.64
CA PRO A 114 -1.39 -13.40 -18.04
C PRO A 114 -1.97 -13.41 -16.62
N GLU A 115 -2.56 -14.51 -16.16
CA GLU A 115 -3.15 -14.65 -14.82
C GLU A 115 -2.28 -15.59 -13.95
N ILE A 116 -1.93 -15.13 -12.75
CA ILE A 116 -1.28 -15.99 -11.74
C ILE A 116 -2.34 -16.98 -11.27
N ASN A 117 -2.46 -18.13 -11.94
CA ASN A 117 -3.36 -19.16 -11.48
C ASN A 117 -2.76 -19.84 -10.24
N THR A 118 -3.20 -19.41 -9.06
CA THR A 118 -2.91 -20.07 -7.77
C THR A 118 -3.66 -21.39 -7.60
N GLU A 119 -4.51 -21.77 -8.57
CA GLU A 119 -5.19 -23.05 -8.54
C GLU A 119 -4.17 -24.18 -8.61
N LEU A 120 -4.27 -25.04 -7.60
CA LEU A 120 -3.54 -26.28 -7.36
C LEU A 120 -2.20 -26.14 -6.63
N GLY A 121 -2.09 -25.28 -5.62
CA GLY A 121 -1.33 -25.53 -4.38
C GLY A 121 0.16 -25.93 -4.49
N SER A 122 0.73 -25.86 -5.69
CA SER A 122 2.01 -26.42 -6.12
C SER A 122 3.07 -25.36 -6.35
N ALA A 123 2.63 -24.11 -6.51
CA ALA A 123 3.52 -22.98 -6.59
C ALA A 123 3.92 -22.49 -5.20
N VAL A 124 5.20 -22.21 -5.04
CA VAL A 124 5.70 -21.40 -3.93
C VAL A 124 5.61 -19.94 -4.38
N TYR A 125 4.87 -19.12 -3.64
CA TYR A 125 4.53 -17.77 -4.09
C TYR A 125 4.47 -16.78 -2.91
N GLY A 126 4.88 -15.54 -3.20
CA GLY A 126 4.78 -14.38 -2.32
C GLY A 126 4.96 -13.10 -3.13
N TRP A 127 4.90 -11.94 -2.47
CA TRP A 127 5.03 -10.66 -3.16
C TRP A 127 5.71 -9.61 -2.29
N VAL A 128 6.28 -8.60 -2.94
CA VAL A 128 6.85 -7.41 -2.31
C VAL A 128 6.16 -6.17 -2.85
N GLY A 129 5.72 -5.27 -1.97
CA GLY A 129 5.11 -4.00 -2.35
C GLY A 129 6.13 -3.01 -2.90
N LEU A 130 5.75 -2.28 -3.95
CA LEU A 130 6.57 -1.23 -4.55
C LEU A 130 6.05 0.15 -4.20
N TYR A 131 6.98 1.05 -3.93
CA TYR A 131 6.75 2.49 -3.92
C TYR A 131 7.86 3.18 -4.72
N ALA A 132 7.53 4.33 -5.28
CA ALA A 132 8.48 5.17 -5.99
C ALA A 132 8.49 6.56 -5.39
N ARG A 133 9.69 7.15 -5.28
CA ARG A 133 9.83 8.57 -4.98
C ARG A 133 9.35 9.40 -6.18
N PRO A 134 8.78 10.60 -5.96
CA PRO A 134 8.25 11.43 -7.05
C PRO A 134 9.27 11.77 -8.15
N ASP A 135 10.54 11.88 -7.80
CA ASP A 135 11.67 12.21 -8.69
C ASP A 135 12.28 10.97 -9.38
N SER A 136 11.84 9.76 -9.01
CA SER A 136 12.32 8.52 -9.63
C SER A 136 11.73 8.34 -11.03
N PRO A 137 12.51 7.84 -12.02
CA PRO A 137 11.98 7.45 -13.32
C PRO A 137 10.79 6.48 -13.25
N SER A 138 10.73 5.64 -12.20
CA SER A 138 9.68 4.65 -11.96
C SER A 138 8.37 5.24 -11.42
N ALA A 139 8.33 6.51 -11.00
CA ALA A 139 7.15 7.15 -10.41
C ALA A 139 5.95 7.20 -11.35
N ARG A 140 6.20 7.08 -12.66
CA ARG A 140 5.18 7.03 -13.71
C ARG A 140 4.47 5.66 -13.76
N TRP A 141 5.14 4.58 -13.33
CA TRP A 141 4.66 3.21 -13.43
C TRP A 141 4.25 2.60 -12.09
N VAL A 142 4.65 3.23 -10.98
CA VAL A 142 4.33 2.79 -9.63
C VAL A 142 3.48 3.87 -9.00
N SER A 143 2.26 3.53 -8.58
CA SER A 143 1.33 4.43 -7.87
C SER A 143 1.73 4.61 -6.40
N GLY A 144 2.31 3.57 -5.79
CA GLY A 144 2.76 3.59 -4.40
C GLY A 144 3.79 4.70 -4.12
N ARG A 145 3.66 5.38 -2.98
CA ARG A 145 4.55 6.45 -2.55
C ARG A 145 5.19 6.10 -1.21
N GLU A 146 6.41 6.60 -1.00
CA GLU A 146 7.08 6.53 0.30
C GLU A 146 6.20 7.23 1.34
N VAL A 147 5.90 6.56 2.45
CA VAL A 147 5.19 7.18 3.57
C VAL A 147 6.20 8.05 4.32
N PRO A 148 6.01 9.37 4.37
CA PRO A 148 6.93 10.23 5.09
C PRO A 148 6.97 9.84 6.58
N PRO A 149 8.16 9.82 7.21
CA PRO A 149 8.28 9.46 8.61
C PRO A 149 7.64 10.50 9.54
N ASP A 150 7.56 11.75 9.08
CA ASP A 150 6.93 12.87 9.77
C ASP A 150 5.77 13.46 8.93
N PRO A 151 4.51 13.17 9.30
CA PRO A 151 3.35 13.72 8.60
C PRO A 151 3.18 15.23 8.81
N SER A 152 3.87 15.84 9.78
CA SER A 152 3.83 17.28 10.08
C SER A 152 4.93 18.08 9.36
N SER A 153 5.73 17.43 8.52
CA SER A 153 6.78 18.12 7.76
C SER A 153 6.22 19.04 6.67
N ASP A 154 6.96 20.11 6.36
CA ASP A 154 6.60 21.06 5.30
C ASP A 154 6.37 20.36 3.95
N SER A 155 7.13 19.30 3.66
CA SER A 155 6.98 18.49 2.44
C SER A 155 5.61 17.81 2.37
N CYS A 156 5.10 17.28 3.50
CA CYS A 156 3.75 16.70 3.57
C CYS A 156 2.67 17.75 3.34
N PHE A 157 2.83 18.93 3.95
CA PHE A 157 1.89 20.04 3.74
C PHE A 157 1.91 20.52 2.28
N HIS A 158 3.08 20.73 1.68
CA HIS A 158 3.18 21.06 0.25
C HIS A 158 2.52 20.00 -0.63
N PHE A 159 2.72 18.72 -0.32
CA PHE A 159 2.12 17.61 -1.06
C PHE A 159 0.59 17.63 -0.97
N VAL A 160 0.02 17.71 0.23
CA VAL A 160 -1.44 17.77 0.44
C VAL A 160 -2.04 19.03 -0.19
N THR A 161 -1.38 20.18 -0.08
CA THR A 161 -1.80 21.42 -0.74
C THR A 161 -1.83 21.24 -2.26
N SER A 162 -0.80 20.63 -2.86
CA SER A 162 -0.78 20.38 -4.30
C SER A 162 -1.93 19.46 -4.77
N TRP A 163 -2.31 18.48 -3.94
CA TRP A 163 -3.46 17.61 -4.20
C TRP A 163 -4.77 18.37 -4.17
N ILE A 164 -4.95 19.26 -3.18
CA ILE A 164 -6.14 20.12 -3.09
C ILE A 164 -6.21 21.05 -4.31
N GLU A 165 -5.11 21.69 -4.68
CA GLU A 165 -5.04 22.58 -5.85
C GLU A 165 -5.31 21.85 -7.16
N THR A 166 -4.77 20.64 -7.32
CA THR A 166 -5.04 19.79 -8.50
C THR A 166 -6.52 19.39 -8.55
N CYS A 167 -7.10 19.05 -7.41
CA CYS A 167 -8.52 18.71 -7.27
C CYS A 167 -9.42 19.92 -7.59
N ASP A 168 -9.02 21.13 -7.20
CA ASP A 168 -9.71 22.38 -7.53
C ASP A 168 -9.74 22.67 -9.04
N GLN A 169 -8.71 22.23 -9.77
CA GLN A 169 -8.62 22.38 -11.22
C GLN A 169 -9.37 21.28 -11.98
N HIS A 170 -9.73 20.17 -11.34
CA HIS A 170 -10.45 19.07 -11.96
C HIS A 170 -11.96 19.38 -12.03
N HIS A 171 -12.54 19.31 -13.24
CA HIS A 171 -13.87 19.85 -13.60
C HIS A 171 -15.09 19.29 -12.82
N GLY A 172 -14.91 18.33 -11.91
CA GLY A 172 -16.00 17.72 -11.13
C GLY A 172 -15.98 17.95 -9.62
N CYS A 173 -14.83 18.28 -9.01
CA CYS A 173 -14.69 18.13 -7.55
C CYS A 173 -15.11 19.36 -6.73
N SER A 174 -15.21 20.55 -7.34
CA SER A 174 -15.56 21.84 -6.69
C SER A 174 -15.09 22.06 -5.23
N PRO A 175 -13.88 21.64 -4.78
CA PRO A 175 -13.48 21.71 -3.36
C PRO A 175 -13.20 23.14 -2.87
N GLY A 176 -12.73 24.03 -3.76
CA GLY A 176 -12.32 25.39 -3.43
C GLY A 176 -13.45 26.40 -3.23
N LYS A 177 -14.71 26.04 -3.50
CA LYS A 177 -15.86 26.94 -3.29
C LYS A 177 -16.37 26.84 -1.87
N GLU A 178 -16.77 27.98 -1.28
CA GLU A 178 -17.52 27.94 -0.03
C GLU A 178 -18.81 27.14 -0.24
N THR A 179 -19.05 26.21 0.68
CA THR A 179 -20.25 25.37 0.67
C THR A 179 -21.02 25.57 1.95
N LEU A 180 -22.29 25.18 1.95
CA LEU A 180 -23.11 25.19 3.15
C LEU A 180 -22.49 24.25 4.19
N LEU A 181 -22.08 24.80 5.34
CA LEU A 181 -21.44 23.99 6.36
C LEU A 181 -22.45 23.00 6.99
N PRO A 182 -21.99 21.81 7.44
CA PRO A 182 -22.80 20.90 8.24
C PRO A 182 -23.39 21.61 9.46
N LYS A 183 -24.50 21.10 10.01
CA LYS A 183 -25.20 21.73 11.17
C LYS A 183 -24.26 22.07 12.33
N ARG A 184 -23.21 21.27 12.52
CA ARG A 184 -22.15 21.48 13.49
C ARG A 184 -20.81 21.12 12.87
N VAL A 185 -19.80 21.89 13.20
CA VAL A 185 -18.40 21.65 12.82
C VAL A 185 -17.53 21.71 14.07
N VAL A 186 -16.37 21.05 14.02
CA VAL A 186 -15.33 21.25 15.02
C VAL A 186 -14.46 22.41 14.54
N ASP A 187 -14.38 23.46 15.36
CA ASP A 187 -13.45 24.55 15.14
C ASP A 187 -12.13 24.17 15.79
N VAL A 188 -11.16 23.83 14.96
CA VAL A 188 -9.79 23.49 15.35
C VAL A 188 -8.87 24.70 15.37
N ARG A 189 -9.39 25.90 15.06
CA ARG A 189 -8.58 27.12 14.98
C ARG A 189 -8.45 27.75 16.35
N SER A 190 -7.21 27.96 16.77
CA SER A 190 -6.90 28.95 17.80
C SER A 190 -5.63 29.70 17.43
N SER A 191 -5.65 31.02 17.64
CA SER A 191 -4.45 31.87 17.62
C SER A 191 -3.46 31.50 18.74
N ASP A 192 -3.94 30.79 19.76
CA ASP A 192 -3.16 30.25 20.86
C ASP A 192 -3.00 28.74 20.68
N GLN A 193 -1.75 28.26 20.63
CA GLN A 193 -1.38 26.84 20.43
C GLN A 193 -1.93 25.88 21.50
N ASN A 194 -2.55 26.40 22.57
CA ASN A 194 -3.05 25.63 23.71
C ASN A 194 -4.59 25.61 23.85
N ALA A 195 -5.36 26.25 22.96
CA ALA A 195 -6.81 26.20 23.11
C ALA A 195 -7.38 24.87 22.62
N GLU A 196 -8.26 24.28 23.41
CA GLU A 196 -8.98 23.07 23.02
C GLU A 196 -9.93 23.35 21.84
N PRO A 197 -10.12 22.39 20.92
CA PRO A 197 -11.11 22.51 19.86
C PRO A 197 -12.51 22.70 20.45
N ILE A 198 -13.40 23.36 19.70
CA ILE A 198 -14.79 23.57 20.13
C ILE A 198 -15.79 23.12 19.08
N LEU A 199 -16.96 22.67 19.53
CA LEU A 199 -18.10 22.41 18.68
C LEU A 199 -18.80 23.73 18.34
N ARG A 200 -18.88 24.07 17.06
CA ARG A 200 -19.55 25.28 16.57
C ARG A 200 -20.83 24.91 15.82
N GLU A 201 -21.94 25.53 16.23
CA GLU A 201 -23.18 25.49 15.44
C GLU A 201 -23.09 26.49 14.29
N THR A 202 -23.27 26.01 13.07
CA THR A 202 -23.02 26.81 11.86
C THR A 202 -24.21 27.64 11.43
N ARG A 203 -25.44 27.25 11.79
CA ARG A 203 -26.69 27.97 11.50
C ARG A 203 -26.86 28.37 10.02
N GLY A 204 -26.39 27.52 9.10
CA GLY A 204 -26.51 27.74 7.66
C GLY A 204 -25.46 28.70 7.06
N VAL A 205 -24.37 28.94 7.79
CA VAL A 205 -23.21 29.68 7.27
C VAL A 205 -22.51 28.89 6.17
N TYR A 206 -22.03 29.61 5.16
CA TYR A 206 -21.16 29.09 4.11
C TYR A 206 -19.69 29.21 4.52
N GLY A 207 -18.88 28.25 4.11
CA GLY A 207 -17.44 28.28 4.35
C GLY A 207 -16.74 27.04 3.81
N ARG A 208 -15.45 26.94 4.12
CA ARG A 208 -14.62 25.77 3.80
C ARG A 208 -14.45 24.90 5.02
N TYR A 209 -14.56 23.59 4.85
CA TYR A 209 -14.31 22.59 5.88
C TYR A 209 -13.64 21.35 5.25
N ALA A 210 -12.91 20.60 6.05
CA ALA A 210 -12.45 19.26 5.70
C ALA A 210 -13.27 18.24 6.50
N ALA A 211 -13.55 17.09 5.90
CA ALA A 211 -14.18 15.96 6.58
C ALA A 211 -13.19 14.82 6.68
N LEU A 212 -12.99 14.30 7.90
CA LEU A 212 -12.27 13.06 8.13
C LEU A 212 -13.23 11.88 7.93
N SER A 213 -13.03 11.11 6.86
CA SER A 213 -13.79 9.87 6.60
C SER A 213 -13.00 8.67 7.12
N TYR A 214 -13.50 8.02 8.18
CA TYR A 214 -12.87 6.83 8.74
C TYR A 214 -13.92 5.89 9.36
N CYS A 215 -13.62 4.59 9.39
CA CYS A 215 -14.45 3.62 10.09
C CYS A 215 -14.25 3.77 11.61
N TRP A 216 -15.31 4.05 12.35
CA TRP A 216 -15.23 4.31 13.79
C TRP A 216 -14.88 3.08 14.64
N GLY A 217 -15.00 1.88 14.06
CA GLY A 217 -14.89 0.62 14.78
C GLY A 217 -15.99 0.48 15.84
N GLU A 218 -15.80 -0.46 16.76
CA GLU A 218 -16.69 -0.64 17.90
C GLU A 218 -16.24 0.20 19.09
N GLY A 219 -17.19 0.79 19.82
CA GLY A 219 -16.92 1.38 21.14
C GLY A 219 -16.37 2.81 21.13
N GLN A 220 -16.68 3.65 20.13
CA GLN A 220 -16.41 5.08 20.21
C GLN A 220 -17.18 5.70 21.40
N LYS A 221 -16.47 6.19 22.43
CA LYS A 221 -17.10 6.69 23.67
C LYS A 221 -17.29 8.20 23.68
N TYR A 222 -16.55 8.92 22.83
CA TYR A 222 -16.56 10.38 22.82
C TYR A 222 -17.44 10.92 21.70
N ILE A 223 -18.76 10.90 21.93
CA ILE A 223 -19.79 11.20 20.92
C ILE A 223 -20.55 12.48 21.29
N THR A 224 -20.92 13.26 20.28
CA THR A 224 -21.84 14.39 20.44
C THR A 224 -23.28 13.89 20.53
N THR A 225 -23.89 14.02 21.71
CA THR A 225 -25.33 13.77 21.97
C THR A 225 -26.02 15.09 22.31
N LYS A 226 -27.35 15.07 22.49
CA LYS A 226 -28.07 16.29 22.89
C LYS A 226 -27.58 16.83 24.24
N GLU A 227 -27.17 15.93 25.12
CA GLU A 227 -26.70 16.19 26.47
C GLU A 227 -25.25 16.75 26.47
N THR A 228 -24.40 16.31 25.53
CA THR A 228 -22.97 16.71 25.49
C THR A 228 -22.68 17.94 24.64
N ILE A 229 -23.65 18.45 23.86
CA ILE A 229 -23.47 19.65 23.00
C ILE A 229 -22.96 20.85 23.81
N ALA A 230 -23.57 21.16 24.95
CA ALA A 230 -23.20 22.34 25.73
C ALA A 230 -21.73 22.25 26.21
N GLN A 231 -21.32 21.06 26.62
CA GLN A 231 -19.94 20.78 27.01
C GLN A 231 -18.97 20.99 25.84
N PHE A 232 -19.24 20.39 24.67
CA PHE A 232 -18.33 20.49 23.54
C PHE A 232 -18.28 21.89 22.92
N ARG A 233 -19.29 22.74 23.14
CA ARG A 233 -19.22 24.17 22.79
C ARG A 233 -18.24 24.94 23.68
N SER A 234 -18.02 24.49 24.92
CA SER A 234 -17.08 25.12 25.85
C SER A 234 -15.65 24.59 25.72
N GLY A 235 -15.47 23.39 25.16
CA GLY A 235 -14.17 22.75 24.99
C GLY A 235 -14.31 21.25 24.74
N ILE A 236 -13.49 20.74 23.82
CA ILE A 236 -13.33 19.31 23.53
C ILE A 236 -12.01 18.89 24.16
N ALA A 237 -12.10 18.20 25.29
CA ALA A 237 -10.91 17.78 26.04
C ALA A 237 -10.08 16.79 25.24
N MET A 238 -8.93 17.24 24.72
CA MET A 238 -8.02 16.43 23.89
C MET A 238 -7.56 15.16 24.62
N SER A 239 -7.39 15.23 25.95
CA SER A 239 -7.02 14.09 26.81
C SER A 239 -8.04 12.95 26.84
N LYS A 240 -9.29 13.19 26.39
CA LYS A 240 -10.36 12.18 26.33
C LYS A 240 -10.52 11.56 24.94
N LEU A 241 -9.81 12.08 23.93
CA LEU A 241 -9.87 11.59 22.57
C LEU A 241 -8.92 10.39 22.39
N SER A 242 -9.26 9.52 21.44
CA SER A 242 -8.33 8.47 21.03
C SER A 242 -7.16 9.08 20.27
N LYS A 243 -6.02 8.39 20.26
CA LYS A 243 -4.83 8.83 19.52
C LYS A 243 -5.12 9.14 18.06
N THR A 244 -5.94 8.33 17.39
CA THR A 244 -6.34 8.54 15.99
C THR A 244 -7.10 9.85 15.77
N ILE A 245 -7.94 10.28 16.72
CA ILE A 245 -8.66 11.56 16.61
C ILE A 245 -7.72 12.73 16.94
N ILE A 246 -6.85 12.56 17.95
CA ILE A 246 -5.86 13.57 18.30
C ILE A 246 -4.93 13.85 17.12
N ASP A 247 -4.41 12.81 16.46
CA ASP A 247 -3.49 12.95 15.34
C ASP A 247 -4.18 13.58 14.09
N ALA A 248 -5.51 13.67 14.06
CA ALA A 248 -6.29 14.26 12.97
C ALA A 248 -6.74 15.72 13.22
N ILE A 249 -6.50 16.25 14.42
CA ILE A 249 -6.88 17.61 14.86
C ILE A 249 -5.61 18.44 15.03
#